data_AF-A0A7S4KKB0-F1
#
_entry.id   AF-A0A7S4KKB0-F1
#
_cell.length_a   1.000
_cell.length_b   1.000
_cell.length_c   1.000
_cell.angle_alpha   90.00
_cell.angle_beta   90.00
_cell.angle_gamma   90.00
#
_symmetry.space_group_name_H-M   'P 1'
#
loop_
_entity.id
_entity.type
_entity.pdbx_description
1 polymer ?
#
loop_
_entity_poly.entity_id
_entity_poly.type
_entity_poly.pdbx_seq_one_letter_code
_entity_poly.pdbx_strand_id
1 'polypeptide(L)'
;TDKQEWKTIASARDDIITSFTVARDILGMVKETAVESNVQSTASKNYVEMENFFNSNFRYNKDLKKQFSLFAEKCPAEYDSSAERKYYVKETLDTFRHNGLDVPDDQYKRIQDLNAEMQVLTSKFDDAISADSTKLVFTVDELKGTPQDVVDNLKRDETGNVTVGLDYPTYFAIQRSCEVSATREKLARAFENRAYPQNAPVLKNLLEKRRTFSGELKFDSYAAWDLFRNMAGTTS
;
A
#
# COMPACT_ATOMS: atom_id res chain seq x y z
N THR A 1 -8.65 29.72 -33.07
CA THR A 1 -9.32 28.43 -33.29
C THR A 1 -9.23 27.59 -32.01
N ASP A 2 -9.18 28.23 -30.83
CA ASP A 2 -8.71 27.60 -29.59
C ASP A 2 -9.82 27.10 -28.67
N LYS A 3 -11.11 27.20 -29.01
CA LYS A 3 -12.22 26.75 -28.13
C LYS A 3 -12.56 25.25 -28.26
N GLN A 4 -11.63 24.45 -28.78
CA GLN A 4 -11.87 23.05 -29.14
C GLN A 4 -10.93 22.07 -28.44
N GLU A 5 -9.83 22.53 -27.85
CA GLU A 5 -8.86 21.65 -27.18
C GLU A 5 -9.40 21.12 -25.84
N TRP A 6 -10.14 21.93 -25.06
CA TRP A 6 -10.83 21.42 -23.86
C TRP A 6 -11.68 20.20 -24.16
N LYS A 7 -12.52 20.27 -25.21
CA LYS A 7 -13.44 19.18 -25.56
C LYS A 7 -12.71 17.93 -26.04
N THR A 8 -11.65 18.10 -26.83
CA THR A 8 -10.95 16.99 -27.47
C THR A 8 -9.94 16.30 -26.56
N ILE A 9 -9.40 17.00 -25.56
CA ILE A 9 -8.36 16.46 -24.66
C ILE A 9 -8.92 16.24 -23.26
N ALA A 10 -9.34 17.31 -22.57
CA ALA A 10 -9.73 17.24 -21.17
C ALA A 10 -11.08 16.57 -20.96
N SER A 11 -12.14 17.04 -21.65
CA SER A 11 -13.49 16.47 -21.55
C SER A 11 -13.52 15.03 -22.06
N ALA A 12 -12.94 14.76 -23.23
CA ALA A 12 -12.92 13.42 -23.80
C ALA A 12 -12.23 12.40 -22.88
N ARG A 13 -11.14 12.81 -22.20
CA ARG A 13 -10.49 11.98 -21.17
C ARG A 13 -11.41 11.73 -19.98
N ASP A 14 -12.06 12.77 -19.47
CA ASP A 14 -12.95 12.66 -18.32
C ASP A 14 -14.14 11.72 -18.59
N ASP A 15 -14.78 11.91 -19.74
CA ASP A 15 -15.95 11.13 -20.18
C ASP A 15 -15.60 9.64 -20.34
N ILE A 16 -14.45 9.33 -20.95
CA ILE A 16 -14.05 7.93 -21.19
C ILE A 16 -13.57 7.25 -19.91
N ILE A 17 -12.87 7.96 -19.02
CA ILE A 17 -12.46 7.41 -17.72
C ILE A 17 -13.71 7.11 -16.89
N THR A 18 -14.69 8.01 -16.86
CA THR A 18 -15.95 7.80 -16.14
C THR A 18 -16.66 6.54 -16.65
N SER A 19 -16.82 6.42 -17.97
CA SER A 19 -17.47 5.25 -18.59
C SER A 19 -16.71 3.95 -18.31
N PHE A 20 -15.38 4.00 -18.38
CA PHE A 20 -14.52 2.87 -18.08
C PHE A 20 -14.64 2.41 -16.62
N THR A 21 -14.61 3.36 -15.68
CA THR A 21 -14.74 3.08 -14.25
C THR A 21 -16.07 2.41 -13.93
N VAL A 22 -17.19 2.90 -14.49
CA VAL A 22 -18.51 2.27 -14.29
C VAL A 22 -18.50 0.81 -14.77
N ALA A 23 -17.98 0.55 -15.97
CA ALA A 23 -17.92 -0.81 -16.52
C ALA A 23 -17.03 -1.73 -15.66
N ARG A 24 -15.88 -1.22 -15.20
CA ARG A 24 -14.96 -1.95 -14.34
C ARG A 24 -15.59 -2.27 -12.97
N ASP A 25 -16.28 -1.32 -12.37
CA ASP A 25 -16.83 -1.47 -11.01
C ASP A 25 -17.96 -2.51 -10.96
N ILE A 26 -18.70 -2.70 -12.06
CA ILE A 26 -19.64 -3.82 -12.21
C ILE A 26 -18.91 -5.16 -12.03
N LEU A 27 -17.76 -5.35 -12.69
CA LEU A 27 -16.96 -6.57 -12.54
C LEU A 27 -16.38 -6.69 -11.13
N GLY A 28 -15.96 -5.57 -10.53
CA GLY A 28 -15.47 -5.52 -9.16
C GLY A 28 -16.51 -6.04 -8.18
N MET A 29 -17.76 -5.56 -8.28
CA MET A 29 -18.84 -6.04 -7.43
C MET A 29 -19.10 -7.54 -7.61
N VAL A 30 -19.20 -8.02 -8.86
CA VAL A 30 -19.45 -9.44 -9.16
C VAL A 30 -18.32 -10.33 -8.62
N LYS A 31 -17.05 -9.90 -8.72
CA LYS A 31 -15.90 -10.61 -8.15
C LYS A 31 -16.02 -10.82 -6.64
N GLU A 32 -16.56 -9.85 -5.91
CA GLU A 32 -16.64 -9.93 -4.44
C GLU A 32 -17.91 -10.65 -3.96
N THR A 33 -19.01 -10.61 -4.74
CA THR A 33 -20.33 -11.07 -4.26
C THR A 33 -20.90 -12.29 -4.98
N ALA A 34 -20.33 -12.74 -6.11
CA ALA A 34 -20.88 -13.87 -6.85
C ALA A 34 -20.80 -15.17 -6.04
N VAL A 35 -21.91 -15.91 -6.00
CA VAL A 35 -22.00 -17.22 -5.32
C VAL A 35 -21.34 -18.32 -6.16
N GLU A 36 -21.45 -18.23 -7.48
CA GLU A 36 -20.87 -19.21 -8.39
C GLU A 36 -19.39 -18.94 -8.64
N SER A 37 -18.54 -19.92 -8.31
CA SER A 37 -17.07 -19.77 -8.37
C SER A 37 -16.53 -19.50 -9.80
N ASN A 38 -17.17 -20.05 -10.83
CA ASN A 38 -16.82 -19.77 -12.23
C ASN A 38 -17.13 -18.31 -12.62
N VAL A 39 -18.26 -17.75 -12.18
CA VAL A 39 -18.63 -16.34 -12.42
C VAL A 39 -17.66 -15.43 -11.67
N GLN A 40 -17.38 -15.75 -10.40
CA GLN A 40 -16.44 -15.00 -9.56
C GLN A 40 -15.04 -14.94 -10.17
N SER A 41 -14.51 -16.09 -10.59
CA SER A 41 -13.17 -16.19 -11.20
C SER A 41 -13.10 -15.50 -12.56
N THR A 42 -14.14 -15.60 -13.39
CA THR A 42 -14.23 -14.90 -14.68
C THR A 42 -14.25 -13.38 -14.48
N ALA A 43 -15.08 -12.88 -13.56
CA ALA A 43 -15.11 -11.46 -13.21
C ALA A 43 -13.75 -10.99 -12.69
N SER A 44 -13.08 -11.80 -11.86
CA SER A 44 -11.75 -11.47 -11.34
C SER A 44 -10.71 -11.32 -12.44
N LYS A 45 -10.67 -12.26 -13.39
CA LYS A 45 -9.75 -12.20 -14.52
C LYS A 45 -10.00 -10.95 -15.37
N ASN A 46 -11.25 -10.70 -15.74
CA ASN A 46 -11.59 -9.56 -16.59
C ASN A 46 -11.33 -8.21 -15.89
N TYR A 47 -11.56 -8.13 -14.57
CA TYR A 47 -11.22 -6.95 -13.77
C TYR A 47 -9.71 -6.64 -13.85
N VAL A 48 -8.86 -7.66 -13.69
CA VAL A 48 -7.40 -7.51 -13.80
C VAL A 48 -6.98 -7.08 -15.21
N GLU A 49 -7.58 -7.66 -16.26
CA GLU A 49 -7.31 -7.25 -17.65
C GLU A 49 -7.69 -5.78 -17.89
N MET A 50 -8.85 -5.34 -17.38
CA MET A 50 -9.25 -3.93 -17.44
C MET A 50 -8.28 -3.02 -16.68
N GLU A 51 -7.86 -3.38 -15.46
CA GLU A 51 -6.87 -2.58 -14.72
C GLU A 51 -5.55 -2.45 -15.47
N ASN A 52 -5.06 -3.53 -16.08
CA ASN A 52 -3.83 -3.48 -16.89
C ASN A 52 -3.99 -2.58 -18.12
N PHE A 53 -5.15 -2.63 -18.79
CA PHE A 53 -5.47 -1.75 -19.89
C PHE A 53 -5.49 -0.28 -19.43
N PHE A 54 -6.15 0.01 -18.30
CA PHE A 54 -6.24 1.36 -17.75
C PHE A 54 -4.86 1.91 -17.37
N ASN A 55 -4.05 1.08 -16.73
CA ASN A 55 -2.70 1.45 -16.32
C ASN A 55 -1.83 1.84 -17.52
N SER A 56 -1.88 1.03 -18.59
CA SER A 56 -1.04 1.25 -19.78
C SER A 56 -1.50 2.43 -20.63
N ASN A 57 -2.82 2.63 -20.77
CA ASN A 57 -3.37 3.59 -21.73
C ASN A 57 -3.76 4.94 -21.12
N PHE A 58 -4.00 5.00 -19.80
CA PHE A 58 -4.41 6.23 -19.12
C PHE A 58 -3.43 6.62 -18.01
N ARG A 59 -3.19 5.74 -17.03
CA ARG A 59 -2.46 6.10 -15.80
C ARG A 59 -0.98 6.41 -16.06
N TYR A 60 -0.34 5.62 -16.91
CA TYR A 60 1.10 5.69 -17.18
C TYR A 60 1.44 6.05 -18.63
N ASN A 61 0.48 6.60 -19.37
CA ASN A 61 0.67 6.94 -20.78
C ASN A 61 1.37 8.32 -20.92
N LYS A 62 2.64 8.30 -21.35
CA LYS A 62 3.46 9.51 -21.53
C LYS A 62 2.97 10.40 -22.68
N ASP A 63 2.41 9.84 -23.74
CA ASP A 63 1.87 10.63 -24.85
C ASP A 63 0.61 11.37 -24.42
N LEU A 64 -0.28 10.71 -23.69
CA LEU A 64 -1.46 11.36 -23.10
C LEU A 64 -1.03 12.49 -22.16
N LYS A 65 -0.05 12.25 -21.28
CA LYS A 65 0.53 13.27 -20.42
C LYS A 65 1.06 14.46 -21.22
N LYS A 66 1.80 14.21 -22.30
CA LYS A 66 2.37 15.24 -23.17
C LYS A 66 1.29 16.09 -23.81
N GLN A 67 0.25 15.48 -24.39
CA GLN A 67 -0.87 16.21 -24.99
C GLN A 67 -1.63 17.03 -23.93
N PHE A 68 -1.87 16.46 -22.76
CA PHE A 68 -2.55 17.16 -21.67
C PHE A 68 -1.74 18.35 -21.12
N SER A 69 -0.40 18.21 -21.05
CA SER A 69 0.50 19.30 -20.65
C SER A 69 0.49 20.42 -21.68
N LEU A 70 0.55 20.09 -22.98
CA LEU A 70 0.47 21.07 -24.07
C LEU A 70 -0.86 21.85 -24.05
N PHE A 71 -1.97 21.15 -23.82
CA PHE A 71 -3.28 21.79 -23.62
C PHE A 71 -3.25 22.77 -22.43
N ALA A 72 -2.71 22.33 -21.28
CA ALA A 72 -2.67 23.15 -20.07
C ALA A 72 -1.79 24.42 -20.23
N GLU A 73 -0.73 24.34 -21.03
CA GLU A 73 0.16 25.46 -21.35
C GLU A 73 -0.44 26.43 -22.37
N LYS A 74 -1.08 25.91 -23.42
CA LYS A 74 -1.56 26.73 -24.55
C LYS A 74 -2.96 27.32 -24.34
N CYS A 75 -3.81 26.62 -23.60
CA CYS A 75 -5.22 26.99 -23.43
C CYS A 75 -5.62 27.28 -21.97
N PRO A 76 -4.87 28.12 -21.21
CA PRO A 76 -5.21 28.42 -19.81
C PRO A 76 -6.61 29.00 -19.62
N ALA A 77 -7.02 29.87 -20.54
CA ALA A 77 -8.35 30.48 -20.52
C ALA A 77 -9.51 29.49 -20.62
N GLU A 78 -9.30 28.28 -21.18
CA GLU A 78 -10.36 27.28 -21.32
C GLU A 78 -10.68 26.54 -20.01
N TYR A 79 -9.66 26.29 -19.17
CA TYR A 79 -9.86 25.63 -17.88
C TYR A 79 -9.96 26.61 -16.71
N ASP A 80 -9.43 27.82 -16.84
CA ASP A 80 -9.64 28.90 -15.85
C ASP A 80 -11.07 29.45 -15.87
N SER A 81 -11.93 28.96 -16.77
CA SER A 81 -13.34 29.34 -16.85
C SER A 81 -14.18 28.93 -15.63
N SER A 82 -13.73 27.94 -14.86
CA SER A 82 -14.36 27.55 -13.59
C SER A 82 -13.36 26.94 -12.61
N ALA A 83 -13.65 27.03 -11.31
CA ALA A 83 -12.83 26.42 -10.27
C ALA A 83 -12.69 24.90 -10.45
N GLU A 84 -13.77 24.23 -10.86
CA GLU A 84 -13.80 22.77 -11.07
C GLU A 84 -12.87 22.35 -12.21
N ARG A 85 -12.89 23.06 -13.34
CA ARG A 85 -12.01 22.75 -14.48
C ARG A 85 -10.56 23.01 -14.15
N LYS A 86 -10.28 24.12 -13.48
CA LYS A 86 -8.93 24.45 -13.00
C LYS A 86 -8.41 23.37 -12.06
N TYR A 87 -9.24 22.90 -11.13
CA TYR A 87 -8.91 21.81 -10.24
C TYR A 87 -8.67 20.49 -11.00
N TYR A 88 -9.54 20.12 -11.93
CA TYR A 88 -9.39 18.91 -12.75
C TYR A 88 -8.06 18.87 -13.51
N VAL A 89 -7.69 19.98 -14.15
CA VAL A 89 -6.43 20.08 -14.89
C VAL A 89 -5.24 19.96 -13.94
N LYS A 90 -5.26 20.69 -12.82
CA LYS A 90 -4.22 20.60 -11.79
C LYS A 90 -4.05 19.17 -11.28
N GLU A 91 -5.14 18.53 -10.82
CA GLU A 91 -5.09 17.18 -10.26
C GLU A 91 -4.64 16.13 -11.26
N THR A 92 -5.02 16.29 -12.53
CA THR A 92 -4.58 15.39 -13.59
C THR A 92 -3.07 15.50 -13.82
N LEU A 93 -2.54 16.72 -13.90
CA LEU A 93 -1.09 16.97 -14.03
C LEU A 93 -0.32 16.47 -12.80
N ASP A 94 -0.81 16.74 -11.59
CA ASP A 94 -0.19 16.27 -10.35
C ASP A 94 -0.21 14.74 -10.25
N THR A 95 -1.25 14.08 -10.75
CA THR A 95 -1.29 12.62 -10.85
C THR A 95 -0.21 12.09 -11.79
N PHE A 96 -0.01 12.71 -12.95
CA PHE A 96 1.05 12.31 -13.87
C PHE A 96 2.45 12.52 -13.28
N ARG A 97 2.66 13.64 -12.58
CA ARG A 97 3.90 13.91 -11.85
C ARG A 97 4.16 12.86 -10.78
N HIS A 98 3.17 12.60 -9.93
CA HIS A 98 3.26 11.60 -8.86
C HIS A 98 3.56 10.20 -9.39
N ASN A 99 3.01 9.87 -10.57
CA ASN A 99 3.27 8.61 -11.27
C ASN A 99 4.64 8.58 -11.98
N GLY A 100 5.43 9.66 -11.94
CA GLY A 100 6.78 9.70 -12.54
C GLY A 100 6.80 9.93 -14.05
N LEU A 101 5.73 10.43 -14.65
CA LEU A 101 5.71 10.64 -16.11
C LEU A 101 6.48 11.89 -16.59
N ASP A 102 7.02 12.68 -15.66
CA ASP A 102 7.88 13.83 -15.95
C ASP A 102 9.35 13.47 -16.20
N VAL A 103 9.74 12.23 -15.94
CA VAL A 103 11.12 11.78 -16.11
C VAL A 103 11.36 11.10 -17.47
N PRO A 104 12.60 11.11 -18.00
CA PRO A 104 12.99 10.34 -19.19
C PRO A 104 12.68 8.83 -19.07
N ASP A 105 12.60 8.13 -20.20
CA ASP A 105 12.20 6.71 -20.23
C ASP A 105 13.18 5.78 -19.50
N ASP A 106 14.47 6.04 -19.58
CA ASP A 106 15.50 5.28 -18.86
C ASP A 106 15.35 5.46 -17.34
N GLN A 107 15.06 6.69 -16.90
CA GLN A 107 14.81 7.01 -15.49
C GLN A 107 13.50 6.40 -15.01
N TYR A 108 12.44 6.45 -15.83
CA TYR A 108 11.15 5.86 -15.53
C TYR A 108 11.25 4.34 -15.33
N LYS A 109 12.03 3.67 -16.19
CA LYS A 109 12.29 2.23 -16.04
C LYS A 109 13.00 1.91 -14.72
N ARG A 110 14.02 2.69 -14.36
CA ARG A 110 14.68 2.54 -13.04
C ARG A 110 13.71 2.72 -11.87
N ILE A 111 12.79 3.68 -11.95
CA ILE A 111 11.74 3.90 -10.94
C ILE A 111 10.82 2.69 -10.83
N GLN A 112 10.42 2.09 -11.95
CA GLN A 112 9.59 0.88 -11.97
C GLN A 112 10.31 -0.31 -11.33
N ASP A 113 11.59 -0.51 -11.67
CA ASP A 113 12.42 -1.58 -11.10
C ASP A 113 12.60 -1.38 -9.58
N LEU A 114 12.89 -0.15 -9.14
CA LEU A 114 12.96 0.19 -7.72
C LEU A 114 11.64 -0.10 -6.99
N ASN A 115 10.50 0.23 -7.60
CA ASN A 115 9.19 -0.05 -7.01
C ASN A 115 8.93 -1.56 -6.86
N ALA A 116 9.28 -2.35 -7.88
CA ALA A 116 9.17 -3.81 -7.81
C ALA A 116 10.07 -4.39 -6.70
N GLU A 117 11.30 -3.92 -6.58
CA GLU A 117 12.22 -4.34 -5.51
C GLU A 117 11.70 -3.95 -4.11
N MET A 118 11.12 -2.76 -3.96
CA MET A 118 10.49 -2.33 -2.69
C MET A 118 9.30 -3.22 -2.31
N GLN A 119 8.48 -3.63 -3.28
CA GLN A 119 7.36 -4.56 -3.03
C GLN A 119 7.88 -5.91 -2.54
N VAL A 120 8.90 -6.48 -3.19
CA VAL A 120 9.52 -7.74 -2.76
C VAL A 120 10.10 -7.63 -1.35
N LEU A 121 10.79 -6.53 -1.03
CA LEU A 121 11.33 -6.31 0.32
C LEU A 121 10.23 -6.15 1.38
N THR A 122 9.12 -5.50 1.03
CA THR A 122 7.97 -5.33 1.93
C THR A 122 7.35 -6.69 2.24
N SER A 123 7.06 -7.50 1.22
CA SER A 123 6.55 -8.86 1.43
C SER A 123 7.51 -9.71 2.25
N LYS A 124 8.82 -9.65 1.95
CA LYS A 124 9.84 -10.39 2.72
C LYS A 124 9.86 -9.99 4.19
N PHE A 125 9.67 -8.70 4.49
CA PHE A 125 9.61 -8.21 5.86
C PHE A 125 8.40 -8.79 6.61
N ASP A 126 7.22 -8.78 5.98
CA ASP A 126 5.98 -9.30 6.54
C ASP A 126 6.01 -10.83 6.71
N ASP A 127 6.56 -11.54 5.72
CA ASP A 127 6.73 -12.99 5.76
C ASP A 127 7.62 -13.43 6.92
N ALA A 128 8.71 -12.70 7.17
CA ALA A 128 9.62 -13.01 8.26
C ALA A 128 8.98 -12.83 9.65
N ILE A 129 8.05 -11.88 9.80
CA ILE A 129 7.26 -11.72 11.03
C ILE A 129 6.25 -12.84 11.16
N SER A 130 5.57 -13.19 10.06
CA SER A 130 4.53 -14.22 10.04
C SER A 130 5.09 -15.62 10.27
N ALA A 131 6.32 -15.88 9.81
CA ALA A 131 7.03 -17.14 10.03
C ALA A 131 7.69 -17.24 11.42
N ASP A 132 7.68 -16.18 12.23
CA ASP A 132 8.23 -16.20 13.57
C ASP A 132 7.45 -17.20 14.44
N SER A 133 8.16 -18.22 14.92
CA SER A 133 7.60 -19.30 15.73
C SER A 133 8.17 -19.29 17.15
N THR A 134 8.68 -18.15 17.59
CA THR A 134 9.24 -17.97 18.94
C THR A 134 8.19 -18.34 19.98
N LYS A 135 8.63 -19.16 20.94
CA LYS A 135 7.82 -19.63 22.05
C LYS A 135 8.60 -19.45 23.34
N LEU A 136 7.88 -19.09 24.39
CA LEU A 136 8.42 -18.98 25.73
C LEU A 136 7.75 -20.00 26.63
N VAL A 137 8.52 -20.57 27.54
CA VAL A 137 8.01 -21.48 28.56
C VAL A 137 7.86 -20.73 29.87
N PHE A 138 6.72 -20.90 30.52
CA PHE A 138 6.38 -20.33 31.81
C PHE A 138 5.74 -21.39 32.70
N THR A 139 5.93 -21.28 34.01
CA THR A 139 5.14 -22.00 35.00
C THR A 139 3.72 -21.43 35.08
N VAL A 140 2.78 -22.17 35.67
CA VAL A 140 1.40 -21.68 35.87
C VAL A 140 1.37 -20.47 36.80
N ASP A 141 2.22 -20.44 37.83
CA ASP A 141 2.32 -19.32 38.77
C ASP A 141 2.83 -18.04 38.11
N GLU A 142 3.72 -18.16 37.12
CA GLU A 142 4.18 -17.04 36.31
C GLU A 142 3.07 -16.45 35.42
N LEU A 143 1.99 -17.18 35.14
CA LEU A 143 0.84 -16.68 34.38
C LEU A 143 -0.33 -16.20 35.27
N LYS A 144 -0.13 -16.04 36.58
CA LYS A 144 -1.16 -15.58 37.51
C LYS A 144 -1.88 -14.33 37.02
N GLY A 145 -3.22 -14.34 37.10
CA GLY A 145 -4.10 -13.26 36.63
C GLY A 145 -4.57 -13.43 35.19
N THR A 146 -3.93 -14.29 34.39
CA THR A 146 -4.41 -14.63 33.05
C THR A 146 -5.71 -15.45 33.14
N PRO A 147 -6.72 -15.19 32.29
CA PRO A 147 -7.93 -16.00 32.21
C PRO A 147 -7.62 -17.49 32.04
N GLN A 148 -8.32 -18.34 32.79
CA GLN A 148 -8.03 -19.78 32.84
C GLN A 148 -8.26 -20.47 31.49
N ASP A 149 -9.26 -20.03 30.73
CA ASP A 149 -9.53 -20.49 29.37
C ASP A 149 -8.33 -20.28 28.43
N VAL A 150 -7.61 -19.18 28.57
CA VAL A 150 -6.38 -18.92 27.81
C VAL A 150 -5.28 -19.89 28.23
N VAL A 151 -5.08 -20.07 29.54
CA VAL A 151 -4.02 -20.96 30.07
C VAL A 151 -4.28 -22.43 29.72
N ASP A 152 -5.54 -22.86 29.74
CA ASP A 152 -5.93 -24.25 29.44
C ASP A 152 -5.76 -24.61 27.97
N ASN A 153 -5.86 -23.62 27.07
CA ASN A 153 -5.62 -23.79 25.65
C ASN A 153 -4.12 -23.84 25.28
N LEU A 154 -3.21 -23.53 26.22
CA LEU A 154 -1.77 -23.60 25.98
C LEU A 154 -1.25 -25.03 26.05
N LYS A 155 -0.25 -25.32 25.22
CA LYS A 155 0.43 -26.63 25.27
C LYS A 155 1.27 -26.75 26.54
N ARG A 156 1.15 -27.89 27.22
CA ARG A 156 1.95 -28.22 28.40
C ARG A 156 3.12 -29.14 28.06
N ASP A 157 4.24 -28.94 28.74
CA ASP A 157 5.38 -29.86 28.69
C ASP A 157 5.23 -30.99 29.74
N GLU A 158 6.16 -31.95 29.74
CA GLU A 158 6.17 -33.10 30.65
C GLU A 158 6.30 -32.70 32.13
N THR A 159 6.79 -31.50 32.40
CA THR A 159 6.96 -30.95 33.75
C THR A 159 5.78 -30.07 34.21
N GLY A 160 4.78 -29.89 33.34
CA GLY A 160 3.56 -29.12 33.62
C GLY A 160 3.66 -27.63 33.30
N ASN A 161 4.78 -27.15 32.75
CA ASN A 161 4.92 -25.76 32.29
C ASN A 161 4.13 -25.56 31.01
N VAL A 162 3.74 -24.31 30.76
CA VAL A 162 2.95 -23.90 29.59
C VAL A 162 3.83 -23.20 28.57
N THR A 163 3.64 -23.57 27.31
CA THR A 163 4.32 -22.98 26.16
C THR A 163 3.44 -21.88 25.56
N VAL A 164 3.91 -20.64 25.65
CA VAL A 164 3.24 -19.43 25.17
C VAL A 164 3.85 -19.00 23.83
N GLY A 165 3.00 -18.90 22.81
CA GLY A 165 3.35 -18.30 21.51
C GLY A 165 3.22 -16.78 21.51
N LEU A 166 3.66 -16.16 20.40
CA LEU A 166 3.56 -14.72 20.18
C LEU A 166 2.45 -14.34 19.19
N ASP A 167 1.46 -15.21 19.01
CA ASP A 167 0.25 -14.88 18.27
C ASP A 167 -0.53 -13.78 19.01
N TYR A 168 -1.23 -12.95 18.23
CA TYR A 168 -1.87 -11.74 18.75
C TYR A 168 -2.89 -12.04 19.87
N PRO A 169 -3.80 -13.02 19.74
CA PRO A 169 -4.76 -13.33 20.80
C PRO A 169 -4.08 -13.71 22.12
N THR A 170 -3.11 -14.62 22.08
CA THR A 170 -2.41 -15.09 23.27
C THR A 170 -1.57 -14.00 23.90
N TYR A 171 -0.81 -13.26 23.09
CA TYR A 171 0.03 -12.15 23.55
C TYR A 171 -0.78 -11.08 24.29
N PHE A 172 -1.86 -10.59 23.66
CA PHE A 172 -2.67 -9.51 24.26
C PHE A 172 -3.47 -9.98 25.48
N ALA A 173 -3.90 -11.24 25.53
CA ALA A 173 -4.59 -11.78 26.69
C ALA A 173 -3.68 -11.81 27.93
N ILE A 174 -2.44 -12.31 27.77
CA ILE A 174 -1.47 -12.34 28.87
C ILE A 174 -1.03 -10.93 29.24
N GLN A 175 -0.74 -10.07 28.27
CA GLN A 175 -0.21 -8.73 28.54
C GLN A 175 -1.21 -7.82 29.27
N ARG A 176 -2.52 -8.03 29.08
CA ARG A 176 -3.58 -7.26 29.74
C ARG A 176 -3.92 -7.76 31.14
N SER A 177 -3.85 -9.07 31.36
CA SER A 177 -4.45 -9.69 32.56
C SER A 177 -3.43 -10.28 33.52
N CYS A 178 -2.23 -10.66 33.05
CA CYS A 178 -1.21 -11.25 33.91
C CYS A 178 -0.73 -10.24 34.96
N GLU A 179 -0.73 -10.63 36.23
CA GLU A 179 -0.29 -9.80 37.36
C GLU A 179 1.25 -9.76 37.46
N VAL A 180 1.93 -10.81 36.99
CA VAL A 180 3.38 -10.98 37.13
C VAL A 180 4.14 -10.10 36.14
N SER A 181 4.80 -9.05 36.66
CA SER A 181 5.52 -8.08 35.83
C SER A 181 6.65 -8.69 35.01
N ALA A 182 7.40 -9.64 35.59
CA ALA A 182 8.52 -10.29 34.90
C ALA A 182 8.05 -11.10 33.68
N THR A 183 6.89 -11.76 33.78
CA THR A 183 6.25 -12.48 32.66
C THR A 183 5.88 -11.52 31.54
N ARG A 184 5.17 -10.42 31.87
CA ARG A 184 4.80 -9.39 30.89
C ARG A 184 6.01 -8.78 30.20
N GLU A 185 7.08 -8.49 30.95
CA GLU A 185 8.32 -7.96 30.39
C GLU A 185 8.99 -8.95 29.44
N LYS A 186 9.17 -10.20 29.87
CA LYS A 186 9.82 -11.26 29.06
C LYS A 186 9.04 -11.50 27.77
N LEU A 187 7.71 -11.55 27.85
CA LEU A 187 6.84 -11.75 26.70
C LEU A 187 6.85 -10.54 25.75
N ALA A 188 6.78 -9.32 26.28
CA ALA A 188 6.88 -8.10 25.47
C ALA A 188 8.22 -8.00 24.74
N ARG A 189 9.34 -8.28 25.43
CA ARG A 189 10.66 -8.31 24.81
C ARG A 189 10.74 -9.33 23.68
N ALA A 190 10.15 -10.51 23.82
CA ALA A 190 10.13 -11.49 22.74
C ALA A 190 9.25 -11.03 21.57
N PHE A 191 8.09 -10.43 21.84
CA PHE A 191 7.17 -9.92 20.82
C PHE A 191 7.75 -8.78 19.98
N GLU A 192 8.41 -7.81 20.63
CA GLU A 192 9.07 -6.66 19.96
C GLU A 192 10.34 -7.05 19.20
N ASN A 193 10.96 -8.20 19.54
CA ASN A 193 12.12 -8.74 18.83
C ASN A 193 11.77 -9.83 17.81
N ARG A 194 10.49 -9.99 17.45
CA ARG A 194 10.11 -10.92 16.38
C ARG A 194 10.81 -10.55 15.08
N ALA A 195 11.24 -11.58 14.37
CA ALA A 195 12.02 -11.47 13.16
C ALA A 195 13.37 -10.71 13.29
N TYR A 196 13.87 -10.49 14.51
CA TYR A 196 15.22 -9.97 14.73
C TYR A 196 16.24 -11.12 14.85
N PRO A 197 17.44 -11.02 14.23
CA PRO A 197 17.96 -9.89 13.47
C PRO A 197 17.62 -9.92 11.97
N GLN A 198 16.92 -10.94 11.45
CA GLN A 198 16.76 -11.10 9.99
C GLN A 198 16.08 -9.93 9.28
N ASN A 199 15.14 -9.23 9.93
CA ASN A 199 14.42 -8.11 9.33
C ASN A 199 15.14 -6.77 9.39
N ALA A 200 16.14 -6.62 10.25
CA ALA A 200 16.93 -5.38 10.34
C ALA A 200 17.59 -4.99 8.99
N PRO A 201 18.32 -5.87 8.28
CA PRO A 201 18.87 -5.54 6.97
C PRO A 201 17.80 -5.37 5.88
N VAL A 202 16.67 -6.08 5.97
CA VAL A 202 15.55 -5.93 5.01
C VAL A 202 14.96 -4.53 5.10
N LEU A 203 14.66 -4.07 6.33
CA LEU A 203 14.15 -2.73 6.58
C LEU A 203 15.15 -1.65 6.14
N LYS A 204 16.43 -1.81 6.46
CA LYS A 204 17.48 -0.88 6.03
C LYS A 204 17.51 -0.74 4.50
N ASN A 205 17.55 -1.86 3.78
CA ASN A 205 17.54 -1.85 2.31
C ASN A 205 16.27 -1.22 1.74
N LEU A 206 15.11 -1.47 2.36
CA LEU A 206 13.84 -0.85 1.96
C LEU A 206 13.89 0.67 2.11
N LEU A 207 14.40 1.18 3.24
CA LEU A 207 14.53 2.62 3.48
C LEU A 207 15.51 3.29 2.52
N GLU A 208 16.64 2.65 2.21
CA GLU A 208 17.60 3.12 1.21
C GLU A 208 16.95 3.21 -0.18
N LYS A 209 16.20 2.19 -0.59
CA LYS A 209 15.47 2.20 -1.87
C LYS A 209 14.37 3.27 -1.91
N ARG A 210 13.61 3.46 -0.83
CA ARG A 210 12.62 4.55 -0.72
C ARG A 210 13.25 5.93 -0.92
N ARG A 211 14.45 6.14 -0.37
CA ARG A 211 15.22 7.37 -0.56
C ARG A 211 15.64 7.56 -2.02
N THR A 212 16.18 6.53 -2.66
CA THR A 212 16.56 6.60 -4.08
C THR A 212 15.33 6.84 -4.97
N PHE A 213 14.25 6.09 -4.75
CA PHE A 213 13.00 6.21 -5.50
C PHE A 213 12.41 7.62 -5.47
N SER A 214 12.32 8.25 -4.29
CA SER A 214 11.82 9.62 -4.16
C SER A 214 12.75 10.65 -4.82
N GLY A 215 14.07 10.47 -4.70
CA GLY A 215 15.05 11.31 -5.37
C GLY A 215 14.95 11.27 -6.90
N GLU A 216 14.75 10.08 -7.48
CA GLU A 216 14.52 9.92 -8.93
C GLU A 216 13.26 10.67 -9.39
N LEU A 217 12.22 10.72 -8.56
CA LEU A 217 10.99 11.47 -8.80
C LEU A 217 11.07 12.96 -8.41
N LYS A 218 12.25 13.44 -7.96
CA LYS A 218 12.49 14.82 -7.52
C LYS A 218 11.61 15.25 -6.34
N PHE A 219 11.37 14.34 -5.40
CA PHE A 219 10.80 14.63 -4.09
C PHE A 219 11.90 14.63 -3.03
N ASP A 220 11.77 15.50 -2.03
CA ASP A 220 12.78 15.64 -0.96
C ASP A 220 12.90 14.39 -0.08
N SER A 221 11.81 13.64 0.04
CA SER A 221 11.77 12.37 0.77
C SER A 221 10.66 11.46 0.24
N TYR A 222 10.71 10.18 0.63
CA TYR A 222 9.63 9.25 0.34
C TYR A 222 8.31 9.67 0.99
N ALA A 223 8.35 10.24 2.20
CA ALA A 223 7.17 10.75 2.87
C ALA A 223 6.58 11.98 2.15
N ALA A 224 7.43 12.85 1.59
CA ALA A 224 6.96 13.96 0.76
C ALA A 224 6.27 13.48 -0.52
N TRP A 225 6.78 12.41 -1.15
CA TRP A 225 6.11 11.76 -2.28
C TRP A 225 4.76 11.15 -1.87
N ASP A 226 4.72 10.37 -0.80
CA ASP A 226 3.52 9.68 -0.31
C ASP A 226 2.41 10.67 0.12
N LEU A 227 2.79 11.77 0.76
CA LEU A 227 1.86 12.81 1.21
C LEU A 227 1.47 13.81 0.13
N PHE A 228 2.13 13.82 -1.03
CA PHE A 228 1.97 14.85 -2.06
C PHE A 228 0.52 15.07 -2.49
N ARG A 229 -0.28 14.00 -2.50
CA ARG A 229 -1.70 14.03 -2.89
C ARG A 229 -2.67 13.90 -1.71
N ASN A 230 -2.15 13.85 -0.49
CA ASN A 230 -2.96 13.75 0.74
C ASN A 230 -3.28 15.14 1.30
N MET A 231 -4.35 15.24 2.09
CA MET A 231 -4.74 16.51 2.73
C MET A 231 -3.67 17.07 3.68
N ALA A 232 -2.78 16.23 4.21
CA ALA A 232 -1.66 16.66 5.05
C ALA A 232 -0.62 17.51 4.27
N GLY A 233 -0.55 17.35 2.94
CA GLY A 233 0.26 18.18 2.04
C GLY A 233 1.77 17.92 2.11
N THR A 234 2.44 18.33 3.20
CA THR A 234 3.90 18.33 3.31
C THR A 234 4.37 17.76 4.64
N THR A 235 5.52 17.10 4.63
CA THR A 235 6.26 16.75 5.85
C THR A 235 6.83 18.03 6.46
N SER A 236 6.36 18.41 7.65
CA SER A 236 6.91 19.55 8.41
C SER A 236 8.34 19.31 8.87
#